data_AF-A0A965F0N2-F1
#
_entry.id   AF-A0A965F0N2-F1
#
_cell.length_a   1.000
_cell.length_b   1.000
_cell.length_c   1.000
_cell.angle_alpha   90.00
_cell.angle_beta   90.00
_cell.angle_gamma   90.00
#
_symmetry.space_group_name_H-M   'P 1'
#
loop_
_entity.id
_entity.type
_entity.pdbx_description
1 polymer ?
#
loop_
_entity_poly.entity_id
_entity_poly.type
_entity_poly.pdbx_seq_one_letter_code
_entity_poly.pdbx_strand_id
1 'polypeptide(L)' 'MPGRIEIDEVAPVVSCGTYPAKAVVGEVVPVRATVWREGHEAVAATL' A
#
# COMPACT_ATOMS: atom_id res chain seq x y z
N MET A 1 15.89 3.76 3.55
CA MET A 1 16.55 2.49 3.91
C MET A 1 15.46 1.44 3.92
N PRO A 2 15.46 0.47 3.00
CA PRO A 2 14.43 -0.55 3.01
C PRO A 2 14.49 -1.31 4.33
N GLY A 3 13.32 -1.52 4.95
CA GLY A 3 13.19 -2.46 6.07
C GLY A 3 13.31 -3.90 5.54
N ARG A 4 13.35 -4.89 6.43
CA ARG A 4 13.40 -6.32 6.05
C ARG A 4 12.22 -6.80 5.17
N ILE A 5 11.18 -5.98 5.03
CA ILE A 5 9.97 -6.24 4.27
C ILE A 5 9.81 -5.08 3.27
N GLU A 6 9.61 -5.40 2.01
CA GLU A 6 9.39 -4.46 0.92
C GLU A 6 7.90 -4.23 0.68
N ILE A 7 7.55 -3.01 0.28
CA ILE A 7 6.18 -2.59 -0.01
C ILE A 7 6.18 -1.80 -1.32
N ASP A 8 5.59 -2.39 -2.35
CA ASP A 8 5.51 -1.83 -3.70
C ASP A 8 4.05 -1.57 -4.11
N GLU A 9 3.88 -0.80 -5.19
CA GLU A 9 2.61 -0.61 -5.90
C GLU A 9 1.42 -0.19 -5.00
N VAL A 10 1.70 0.62 -3.96
CA VAL A 10 0.67 1.13 -3.05
C VAL A 10 -0.38 1.90 -3.85
N ALA A 11 -1.66 1.60 -3.59
CA ALA A 11 -2.79 2.27 -4.23
C ALA A 11 -3.96 2.47 -3.23
N PRO A 12 -4.74 3.55 -3.37
CA PRO A 12 -4.73 4.51 -4.48
C PRO A 12 -3.66 5.61 -4.33
N VAL A 13 -2.90 5.86 -5.41
CA VAL A 13 -1.95 6.97 -5.55
C VAL A 13 -2.22 7.71 -6.86
N VAL A 14 -2.34 9.03 -6.80
CA VAL A 14 -2.63 9.88 -7.98
C VAL A 14 -1.41 10.71 -8.32
N SER A 15 -0.94 10.62 -9.57
CA SER A 15 0.23 11.34 -10.08
C SER A 15 1.46 11.20 -9.16
N CYS A 16 1.80 9.95 -8.81
CA CYS A 16 2.90 9.63 -7.90
C CYS A 16 2.82 10.35 -6.55
N GLY A 17 1.60 10.61 -6.06
CA GLY A 17 1.35 11.28 -4.77
C GLY A 17 1.26 12.80 -4.87
N THR A 18 1.38 13.38 -6.07
CA THR A 18 1.25 14.83 -6.29
C THR A 18 -0.15 15.33 -5.92
N TYR A 19 -1.17 14.49 -6.09
CA TYR A 19 -2.55 14.83 -5.77
C TYR A 19 -3.16 13.80 -4.81
N PRO A 20 -4.08 14.22 -3.93
CA PRO A 20 -4.80 13.30 -3.07
C PRO A 20 -5.77 12.44 -3.89
N ALA A 21 -5.88 11.16 -3.52
CA ALA A 21 -7.03 10.36 -3.89
C ALA A 21 -8.29 10.95 -3.25
N LYS A 22 -9.46 10.73 -3.86
CA LYS A 22 -10.73 11.30 -3.41
C LYS A 22 -11.71 10.20 -3.07
N ALA A 23 -12.54 10.49 -2.08
CA ALA A 23 -13.67 9.67 -1.67
C ALA A 23 -14.75 10.59 -1.08
N VAL A 24 -15.95 10.07 -0.87
CA VAL A 24 -17.06 10.79 -0.20
C VAL A 24 -17.37 10.20 1.18
N VAL A 25 -18.16 10.93 1.97
CA VAL A 25 -18.56 10.47 3.31
C VAL A 25 -19.35 9.17 3.20
N GLY A 26 -18.94 8.16 3.98
CA GLY A 26 -19.56 6.84 4.02
C GLY A 26 -19.08 5.86 2.94
N GLU A 27 -18.20 6.30 2.04
CA GLU A 27 -17.57 5.43 1.04
C GLU A 27 -16.51 4.53 1.70
N VAL A 28 -16.54 3.23 1.39
CA VAL A 28 -15.45 2.31 1.73
C VAL A 28 -14.37 2.44 0.67
N VAL A 29 -13.17 2.87 1.07
CA VAL A 29 -12.03 3.05 0.17
C VAL A 29 -11.12 1.82 0.26
N PRO A 30 -11.02 0.98 -0.78
CA PRO A 30 -10.10 -0.14 -0.77
C PRO A 30 -8.65 0.36 -0.92
N VAL A 31 -7.79 -0.04 0.02
CA VAL A 31 -6.34 0.22 -0.03
C VAL A 31 -5.61 -1.09 -0.29
N ARG A 32 -4.60 -1.06 -1.16
CA ARG A 32 -3.79 -2.22 -1.55
C ARG A 32 -2.31 -1.87 -1.66
N ALA A 33 -1.48 -2.88 -1.48
CA ALA A 33 -0.04 -2.83 -1.75
C ALA A 33 0.47 -4.24 -2.04
N THR A 34 1.59 -4.33 -2.75
CA THR A 34 2.36 -5.55 -2.92
C THR A 34 3.36 -5.62 -1.76
N VAL A 35 3.19 -6.57 -0.84
CA VAL A 35 4.04 -6.71 0.36
C VAL A 35 4.80 -8.01 0.29
N TRP A 36 6.13 -7.95 0.38
CA TRP A 36 6.98 -9.12 0.19
C TRP A 36 8.29 -9.03 0.96
N ARG A 37 8.98 -10.16 1.07
CA ARG A 37 10.32 -10.27 1.64
C ARG A 37 11.08 -11.39 0.99
N GLU A 38 12.39 -11.38 1.15
CA GLU A 38 13.23 -12.52 0.81
C GLU A 38 12.94 -13.72 1.73
N GLY A 39 13.08 -14.92 1.18
CA GLY A 39 12.84 -16.20 1.86
C GLY A 39 11.39 -16.66 1.85
N HIS A 40 11.09 -17.74 2.60
CA HIS A 40 9.78 -18.41 2.58
C HIS A 40 8.89 -18.10 3.80
N GLU A 41 9.34 -17.21 4.67
CA GLU A 41 8.56 -16.84 5.85
C GLU A 41 7.34 -16.02 5.43
N ALA A 42 6.20 -16.31 6.07
CA ALA A 42 4.98 -15.55 5.84
C ALA A 42 5.16 -14.07 6.24
N VAL A 43 4.43 -13.19 5.56
CA VAL A 43 4.37 -11.75 5.83
C VAL A 43 2.92 -11.33 6.02
N ALA A 44 2.72 -10.28 6.82
CA ALA A 44 1.42 -9.65 7.04
C ALA A 44 1.57 -8.12 6.99
N ALA A 45 0.47 -7.43 6.73
CA ALA A 45 0.41 -5.98 6.69
C ALA A 45 -0.84 -5.48 7.42
N THR A 46 -0.74 -4.26 7.95
CA THR A 46 -1.84 -3.55 8.61
C THR A 46 -2.04 -2.22 7.91
N LEU A 47 -3.30 -1.87 7.65
CA LEU A 47 -3.70 -0.55 7.15
C LEU A 47 -3.90 0.43 8.31
#